data_AF-A0A9D5K6N1-F1
#
_entry.id   AF-A0A9D5K6N1-F1
#
_cell.length_a   1.000
_cell.length_b   1.000
_cell.length_c   1.000
_cell.angle_alpha   90.00
_cell.angle_beta   90.00
_cell.angle_gamma   90.00
#
_symmetry.space_group_name_H-M   'P 1'
#
loop_
_entity.id
_entity.type
_entity.pdbx_description
1 polymer ?
#
loop_
_entity_poly.entity_id
_entity_poly.type
_entity_poly.pdbx_seq_one_letter_code
_entity_poly.pdbx_strand_id
1 'polypeptide(L)'
;MTCLERKGKSWGGGWTIRACVLVLTVFLPGCVGESENIVRKKLDVVLQDDLAAVQDELPAGSMADSSYYTIVFYKSYGGGKFSHKAVAEFHFLKGDVAIMVRKYRYHRPQKKWDRYYNQYRLVHDTTKS
;
A
#
# COMPACT_ATOMS: atom_id res chain seq x y z
N MET A 1 25.16 27.39 -63.08
CA MET A 1 26.11 26.29 -62.78
C MET A 1 25.28 25.02 -62.61
N THR A 2 25.04 24.31 -63.73
CA THR A 2 25.59 22.97 -64.07
C THR A 2 24.97 21.86 -63.23
N CYS A 3 23.94 21.18 -63.75
CA CYS A 3 24.03 19.91 -64.50
C CYS A 3 24.45 18.71 -63.62
N LEU A 4 23.56 17.75 -63.39
CA LEU A 4 23.68 16.43 -64.01
C LEU A 4 22.40 15.59 -63.81
N GLU A 5 21.79 15.23 -64.94
CA GLU A 5 20.88 14.09 -65.07
C GLU A 5 21.55 12.79 -64.59
N ARG A 6 20.76 11.88 -64.02
CA ARG A 6 21.05 10.46 -64.08
C ARG A 6 19.76 9.69 -64.40
N LYS A 7 19.59 9.36 -65.69
CA LYS A 7 18.63 8.35 -66.18
C LYS A 7 19.10 6.95 -65.78
N GLY A 8 18.15 6.10 -65.40
CA GLY A 8 18.34 4.65 -65.27
C GLY A 8 17.03 3.99 -64.84
N LYS A 9 16.10 3.80 -65.77
CA LYS A 9 15.74 2.52 -66.43
C LYS A 9 14.78 1.64 -65.60
N SER A 10 13.55 1.65 -66.11
CA SER A 10 12.41 0.77 -65.88
C SER A 10 12.76 -0.73 -65.84
N TRP A 11 12.09 -1.48 -64.95
CA TRP A 11 11.27 -2.66 -65.29
C TRP A 11 10.56 -3.24 -64.05
N GLY A 12 9.24 -3.48 -64.18
CA GLY A 12 8.59 -4.64 -63.56
C GLY A 12 7.83 -4.44 -62.24
N GLY A 13 6.49 -4.37 -62.35
CA GLY A 13 5.64 -5.25 -61.54
C GLY A 13 4.98 -4.68 -60.27
N GLY A 14 3.65 -4.74 -60.26
CA GLY A 14 2.91 -5.12 -59.05
C GLY A 14 2.38 -4.00 -58.18
N TRP A 15 1.22 -3.45 -58.57
CA TRP A 15 0.27 -2.88 -57.64
C TRP A 15 -0.11 -3.90 -56.56
N THR A 16 0.40 -3.74 -55.34
CA THR A 16 -0.32 -4.12 -54.11
C THR A 16 0.18 -3.26 -52.94
N ILE A 17 -0.36 -2.05 -52.80
CA ILE A 17 -0.32 -1.33 -51.52
C ILE A 17 -1.34 -2.04 -50.62
N ARG A 18 -0.95 -3.16 -50.01
CA ARG A 18 -1.69 -3.75 -48.90
C ARG A 18 -1.16 -3.13 -47.62
N ALA A 19 -1.89 -2.13 -47.16
CA ALA A 19 -1.68 -1.41 -45.92
C ALA A 19 -1.44 -2.40 -44.76
N CYS A 20 -0.23 -2.38 -44.20
CA CYS A 20 0.03 -2.91 -42.87
C CYS A 20 -0.67 -1.97 -41.87
N VAL A 21 -1.95 -2.22 -41.61
CA VAL A 21 -2.65 -1.63 -40.47
C VAL A 21 -2.08 -2.28 -39.21
N LEU A 22 -0.99 -1.69 -38.71
CA LEU A 22 -0.49 -1.93 -37.35
C LEU A 22 -1.56 -1.39 -36.38
N VAL A 23 -2.54 -2.23 -36.04
CA VAL A 23 -3.43 -1.99 -34.91
C VAL A 23 -2.58 -2.15 -33.65
N LEU A 24 -1.96 -1.06 -33.22
CA LEU A 24 -1.31 -0.95 -31.93
C LEU A 24 -2.42 -0.90 -30.86
N THR A 25 -2.98 -2.05 -30.51
CA THR A 25 -3.85 -2.19 -29.33
C THR A 25 -3.01 -1.88 -28.10
N VAL A 26 -3.12 -0.64 -27.65
CA VAL A 26 -2.63 -0.16 -26.37
C VAL A 26 -3.28 -1.03 -25.29
N PHE A 27 -2.53 -2.02 -24.79
CA PHE A 27 -2.82 -2.67 -23.53
C PHE A 27 -2.71 -1.58 -22.45
N LEU A 28 -3.83 -0.94 -22.12
CA LEU A 28 -3.94 -0.25 -20.86
C LEU A 28 -3.90 -1.35 -19.79
N PRO A 29 -2.84 -1.47 -18.96
CA PRO A 29 -2.93 -2.37 -17.83
C PRO A 29 -4.08 -1.84 -16.97
N GLY A 30 -5.20 -2.56 -17.01
CA GLY A 30 -6.34 -2.29 -16.16
C GLY A 30 -5.82 -2.13 -14.75
N CYS A 31 -6.17 -1.02 -14.12
CA CYS A 31 -5.90 -0.73 -12.72
C CYS A 31 -6.69 -1.75 -11.87
N VAL A 32 -6.26 -3.01 -11.86
CA VAL A 32 -6.80 -4.03 -10.97
C VAL A 32 -6.30 -3.65 -9.58
N GLY A 33 -7.18 -3.00 -8.81
CA GLY A 33 -6.93 -2.69 -7.42
C GLY A 33 -6.56 -3.96 -6.66
N GLU A 34 -5.60 -3.85 -5.74
CA GLU A 34 -5.24 -4.94 -4.86
C GLU A 34 -6.48 -5.40 -4.07
N SER A 35 -6.71 -6.71 -3.98
CA SER A 35 -7.87 -7.23 -3.28
C SER A 35 -7.80 -6.89 -1.78
N GLU A 36 -8.95 -6.70 -1.15
CA GLU A 36 -9.04 -6.32 0.25
C GLU A 36 -8.31 -7.30 1.18
N ASN A 37 -8.38 -8.60 0.88
CA ASN A 37 -7.68 -9.64 1.64
C ASN A 37 -6.15 -9.44 1.62
N ILE A 38 -5.57 -9.11 0.46
CA ILE A 38 -4.12 -8.88 0.35
C ILE A 38 -3.73 -7.64 1.14
N VAL A 39 -4.51 -6.55 1.04
CA VAL A 39 -4.23 -5.32 1.78
C VAL A 39 -4.30 -5.56 3.29
N ARG A 40 -5.26 -6.37 3.75
CA ARG A 40 -5.40 -6.74 5.16
C ARG A 40 -4.27 -7.64 5.64
N LYS A 41 -3.82 -8.62 4.85
CA LYS A 41 -2.64 -9.44 5.19
C LYS A 41 -1.37 -8.61 5.33
N LYS A 42 -1.18 -7.62 4.45
CA LYS A 42 -0.07 -6.67 4.58
C LYS A 42 -0.16 -5.82 5.85
N LEU A 43 -1.37 -5.49 6.29
CA LEU A 43 -1.55 -4.78 7.56
C LEU A 43 -1.10 -5.67 8.73
N ASP A 44 -1.48 -6.94 8.70
CA ASP A 44 -1.15 -7.92 9.75
C ASP A 44 0.36 -8.02 9.98
N VAL A 45 1.14 -8.13 8.90
CA VAL A 45 2.61 -8.14 8.95
C VAL A 45 3.14 -6.85 9.60
N VAL A 46 2.64 -5.69 9.19
CA VAL A 46 3.07 -4.39 9.75
C VAL A 46 2.72 -4.28 11.24
N LEU A 47 1.57 -4.82 11.67
CA LEU A 47 1.18 -4.82 13.08
C LEU A 47 2.02 -5.78 13.92
N GLN A 48 2.39 -6.94 13.38
CA GLN A 48 3.30 -7.87 14.03
C GLN A 48 4.70 -7.25 14.20
N ASP A 49 5.24 -6.65 13.15
CA ASP A 49 6.52 -5.95 13.18
C ASP A 49 6.50 -4.79 14.19
N ASP A 50 5.40 -4.02 14.21
CA ASP A 50 5.22 -2.92 15.15
C ASP A 50 5.11 -3.42 16.61
N LEU A 51 4.45 -4.56 16.85
CA LEU A 51 4.37 -5.15 18.19
C LEU A 51 5.76 -5.58 18.67
N ALA A 52 6.54 -6.25 17.81
CA ALA A 52 7.91 -6.64 18.12
C ALA A 52 8.81 -5.42 18.39
N ALA A 53 8.72 -4.37 17.57
CA ALA A 53 9.49 -3.15 17.78
C ALA A 53 9.16 -2.47 19.13
N VAL A 54 7.89 -2.47 19.53
CA VAL A 54 7.49 -1.96 20.84
C VAL A 54 8.04 -2.83 21.97
N GLN A 55 8.07 -4.15 21.79
CA GLN A 55 8.65 -5.06 22.77
C GLN A 55 10.15 -4.78 23.00
N ASP A 56 10.88 -4.50 21.93
CA ASP A 56 12.32 -4.20 21.98
C ASP A 56 12.64 -2.84 22.62
N GLU A 57 11.72 -1.87 22.52
CA GLU A 57 11.90 -0.53 23.09
C GLU A 57 11.62 -0.45 24.61
N LEU A 58 11.01 -1.49 25.19
CA LEU A 58 10.55 -1.46 26.58
C LEU A 58 11.62 -1.94 27.58
N PRO A 59 11.71 -1.31 28.77
CA PRO A 59 12.54 -1.81 29.85
C PRO A 59 12.16 -3.22 30.27
N ALA A 60 13.14 -4.05 30.58
CA ALA A 60 12.92 -5.39 31.13
C ALA A 60 12.00 -5.33 32.36
N GLY A 61 10.95 -6.16 32.37
CA GLY A 61 9.97 -6.23 33.47
C GLY A 61 8.78 -5.26 33.39
N SER A 62 8.74 -4.35 32.41
CA SER A 62 7.59 -3.47 32.16
C SER A 62 6.48 -4.10 31.30
N MET A 63 6.80 -5.21 30.62
CA MET A 63 5.91 -5.91 29.71
C MET A 63 4.90 -6.79 30.46
N ALA A 64 3.68 -6.86 29.93
CA ALA A 64 2.68 -7.83 30.34
C ALA A 64 3.10 -9.25 29.93
N ASP A 65 2.58 -10.26 30.65
CA ASP A 65 2.85 -11.68 30.36
C ASP A 65 2.36 -12.08 28.95
N SER A 66 1.33 -11.41 28.44
CA SER A 66 0.86 -11.53 27.06
C SER A 66 0.71 -10.15 26.43
N SER A 67 1.45 -9.88 25.35
CA SER A 67 1.26 -8.68 24.53
C SER A 67 0.54 -9.03 23.24
N TYR A 68 -0.40 -8.17 22.83
CA TYR A 68 -1.23 -8.38 21.65
C TYR A 68 -1.67 -7.04 21.06
N TYR A 69 -2.19 -7.08 19.83
CA TYR A 69 -2.84 -5.94 19.21
C TYR A 69 -4.25 -6.29 18.77
N THR A 70 -5.11 -5.27 18.73
CA THR A 70 -6.49 -5.39 18.25
C THR A 70 -6.74 -4.31 17.21
N ILE A 71 -7.27 -4.70 16.06
CA ILE A 71 -7.72 -3.74 15.03
C ILE A 71 -9.12 -3.25 15.42
N VAL A 72 -9.21 -2.08 16.04
CA VAL A 72 -10.48 -1.50 16.50
C VAL A 72 -11.27 -0.79 15.39
N PHE A 73 -10.60 -0.44 14.28
CA PHE A 73 -11.26 0.17 13.14
C PHE A 73 -10.55 -0.21 11.84
N TYR A 74 -11.33 -0.55 10.82
CA TYR A 74 -10.85 -0.79 9.46
C TYR A 74 -11.86 -0.24 8.45
N LYS A 75 -11.39 0.57 7.50
CA LYS A 75 -12.25 1.18 6.47
C LYS A 75 -11.52 1.24 5.14
N SER A 76 -12.22 0.91 4.07
CA SER A 76 -11.80 1.12 2.68
C SER A 76 -12.42 2.40 2.10
N TYR A 77 -11.77 2.95 1.08
CA TYR A 77 -12.16 4.15 0.35
C TYR A 77 -12.14 3.87 -1.15
N GLY A 78 -13.12 4.38 -1.90
CA GLY A 78 -13.22 4.18 -3.35
C GLY A 78 -12.18 4.98 -4.16
N GLY A 79 -11.85 6.20 -3.75
CA GLY A 79 -10.94 7.11 -4.46
C GLY A 79 -9.81 7.71 -3.62
N GLY A 80 -8.93 8.47 -4.28
CA GLY A 80 -7.83 9.21 -3.65
C GLY A 80 -6.53 8.43 -3.49
N LYS A 81 -5.51 9.09 -2.91
CA LYS A 81 -4.16 8.53 -2.71
C LYS A 81 -4.14 7.33 -1.75
N PHE A 82 -5.06 7.34 -0.78
CA PHE A 82 -5.18 6.30 0.24
C PHE A 82 -6.40 5.42 -0.07
N SER A 83 -6.25 4.09 -0.04
CA SER A 83 -7.39 3.17 -0.22
C SER A 83 -7.94 2.66 1.09
N HIS A 84 -7.15 2.61 2.16
CA HIS A 84 -7.62 2.05 3.43
C HIS A 84 -7.12 2.87 4.62
N LYS A 85 -7.86 2.81 5.71
CA LYS A 85 -7.49 3.30 7.04
C LYS A 85 -7.71 2.19 8.04
N ALA A 86 -6.74 2.02 8.93
CA ALA A 86 -6.86 1.14 10.08
C ALA A 86 -6.47 1.87 11.36
N VAL A 87 -7.06 1.45 12.47
CA VAL A 87 -6.65 1.85 13.81
C VAL A 87 -6.42 0.58 14.60
N ALA A 88 -5.24 0.46 15.20
CA ALA A 88 -4.89 -0.66 16.05
C ALA A 88 -4.54 -0.16 17.45
N GLU A 89 -4.97 -0.92 18.43
CA GLU A 89 -4.65 -0.75 19.85
C GLU A 89 -3.69 -1.85 20.24
N PHE A 90 -2.57 -1.47 20.86
CA PHE A 90 -1.53 -2.38 21.31
C PHE A 90 -1.56 -2.45 22.83
N HIS A 91 -1.69 -3.66 23.35
CA HIS A 91 -1.75 -4.00 24.75
C HIS A 91 -0.47 -4.76 25.10
N PHE A 92 0.44 -4.13 25.84
CA PHE A 92 1.75 -4.70 26.14
C PHE A 92 2.30 -4.30 27.50
N LEU A 93 1.70 -3.33 28.20
CA LEU A 93 2.15 -2.91 29.52
C LEU A 93 1.49 -3.75 30.61
N LYS A 94 2.28 -4.12 31.62
CA LYS A 94 1.78 -4.85 32.78
C LYS A 94 0.71 -4.03 33.52
N GLY A 95 -0.42 -4.68 33.84
CA GLY A 95 -1.55 -4.04 34.54
C GLY A 95 -2.38 -3.09 33.68
N ASP A 96 -2.28 -3.19 32.34
CA ASP A 96 -3.07 -2.42 31.36
C ASP A 96 -3.06 -0.90 31.56
N VAL A 97 -2.05 -0.36 32.25
CA VAL A 97 -2.00 1.04 32.68
C VAL A 97 -2.03 2.02 31.51
N ALA A 98 -1.53 1.60 30.34
CA ALA A 98 -1.70 2.35 29.10
C ALA A 98 -1.79 1.44 27.88
N ILE A 99 -2.55 1.91 26.89
CA ILE A 99 -2.70 1.30 25.56
C ILE A 99 -2.08 2.23 24.54
N MET A 100 -1.33 1.68 23.58
CA MET A 100 -0.84 2.47 22.46
C MET A 100 -1.82 2.39 21.29
N VAL A 101 -2.30 3.53 20.83
CA VAL A 101 -3.20 3.65 19.69
C VAL A 101 -2.41 4.14 18.48
N ARG A 102 -2.32 3.30 17.45
CA ARG A 102 -1.68 3.67 16.17
C ARG A 102 -2.70 3.72 15.04
N LYS A 103 -2.55 4.69 14.14
CA LYS A 103 -3.37 4.81 12.93
C LYS A 103 -2.54 4.65 11.69
N TYR A 104 -3.08 3.86 10.77
CA TYR A 104 -2.45 3.44 9.53
C TYR A 104 -3.30 3.87 8.34
N ARG A 105 -2.62 4.19 7.24
CA ARG A 105 -3.25 4.46 5.95
C ARG A 105 -2.54 3.68 4.86
N TYR A 106 -3.30 3.00 4.01
CA TYR A 106 -2.73 2.26 2.89
C TYR A 106 -2.60 3.17 1.68
N HIS A 107 -1.39 3.29 1.15
CA HIS A 107 -1.04 4.20 0.07
C HIS A 107 -1.09 3.46 -1.27
N ARG A 108 -2.02 3.82 -2.16
CA ARG A 108 -2.27 3.03 -3.40
C ARG A 108 -1.06 3.00 -4.33
N PRO A 109 -0.41 4.13 -4.66
CA PRO A 109 0.77 4.11 -5.54
C PRO A 109 1.92 3.27 -4.99
N GLN A 110 2.12 3.28 -3.67
CA GLN A 110 3.27 2.65 -3.02
C GLN A 110 2.95 1.24 -2.52
N LYS A 111 1.68 0.81 -2.59
CA LYS A 111 1.17 -0.50 -2.15
C LYS A 111 1.62 -0.90 -0.74
N LYS A 112 1.71 0.08 0.16
CA LYS A 112 2.21 -0.07 1.52
C LYS A 112 1.34 0.64 2.55
N TRP A 113 1.44 0.18 3.79
CA TRP A 113 0.88 0.87 4.95
C TRP A 113 1.86 1.90 5.49
N ASP A 114 1.37 3.11 5.73
CA ASP A 114 2.12 4.16 6.42
C ASP A 114 1.46 4.46 7.77
N ARG A 115 2.29 4.59 8.80
CA ARG A 115 1.94 5.12 10.12
C ARG A 115 1.82 6.64 10.02
N TYR A 116 0.72 7.21 10.50
CA TYR A 116 0.56 8.68 10.51
C TYR A 116 0.12 9.22 11.88
N TYR A 117 -0.11 8.33 12.84
CA TYR A 117 -0.51 8.71 14.18
C TYR A 117 -0.06 7.64 15.17
N ASN A 118 0.49 8.10 16.29
CA ASN A 118 0.86 7.28 17.44
C ASN A 118 0.51 8.06 18.71
N GLN A 119 -0.24 7.45 19.62
CA GLN A 119 -0.58 8.05 20.91
C GLN A 119 -0.69 6.98 21.98
N TYR A 120 -0.25 7.30 23.20
CA TYR A 120 -0.52 6.49 24.38
C TYR A 120 -1.79 7.00 25.07
N ARG A 121 -2.68 6.09 25.43
CA ARG A 121 -3.88 6.36 26.21
C ARG A 121 -3.73 5.67 27.55
N LEU A 122 -3.72 6.44 28.64
CA LEU A 122 -3.79 5.87 29.98
C LEU A 122 -5.17 5.24 30.17
N VAL A 123 -5.18 3.98 30.60
CA VAL A 123 -6.41 3.31 31.04
C VAL A 123 -6.56 3.71 32.50
N HIS A 124 -7.07 4.92 32.73
CA HIS A 124 -7.51 5.27 34.08
C HIS A 124 -8.68 4.37 34.42
N ASP A 125 -8.55 3.60 35.51
CA ASP A 125 -9.65 2.90 36.15
C ASP A 125 -10.83 3.87 36.30
N THR A 126 -11.84 3.74 35.44
CA THR A 126 -13.19 4.21 35.75
C THR A 126 -13.80 3.25 36.76
N THR A 127 -13.14 3.13 37.90
CA THR A 127 -13.70 2.58 39.13
C THR A 127 -13.92 3.77 40.04
N LYS A 128 -14.91 4.59 39.70
CA LYS A 128 -15.45 5.59 40.62
C LYS A 128 -16.95 5.39 40.76
N SER A 129 -17.26 4.78 41.90
CA SER A 129 -18.49 4.80 42.70
C SER A 129 -19.68 3.97 42.23
#